data_AF-G3U915-F1
#
_entry.id   AF-G3U915-F1
#
_cell.length_a   1.000
_cell.length_b   1.000
_cell.length_c   1.000
_cell.angle_alpha   90.00
_cell.angle_beta   90.00
_cell.angle_gamma   90.00
#
_symmetry.space_group_name_H-M   'P 1'
#
loop_
_entity.id
_entity.type
_entity.pdbx_description
1 polymer ?
#
loop_
_entity_poly.entity_id
_entity_poly.type
_entity_poly.pdbx_seq_one_letter_code
_entity_poly.pdbx_strand_id
1 'polypeptide(L)'
;AMPILQEPRPPPQAPLPWILPSLFAAFNVVLLVFFGGLFFAFPCRWLAQNGEWAFPVITGLLFVLTFFSLISLNFSDPGILHRGSDDQGPMMVHVVWVNHRAFRLQWCRKCCFHRPPRTYHCPWCNICVEDFDHHCKWVNNCIGHRNFRLFMLLVLSLCLFSGAMLVTCLVYLVRTTHLPFSIDKAIA
;
A
#
# COMPACT_ATOMS: atom_id res chain seq x y z
N ALA A 1 -44.74 8.11 -29.40
CA ALA A 1 -43.55 7.31 -29.06
C ALA A 1 -43.46 7.22 -27.54
N MET A 2 -43.53 6.00 -26.97
CA MET A 2 -43.39 5.81 -25.52
C MET A 2 -41.92 6.04 -25.13
N PRO A 3 -41.64 6.72 -24.00
CA PRO A 3 -40.29 6.77 -23.47
C PRO A 3 -39.89 5.36 -23.01
N ILE A 4 -38.76 4.88 -23.51
CA ILE A 4 -38.16 3.63 -23.06
C ILE A 4 -37.75 3.86 -21.60
N LEU A 5 -38.53 3.31 -20.67
CA LEU A 5 -38.16 3.20 -19.26
C LEU A 5 -36.86 2.39 -19.19
N GLN A 6 -35.77 3.07 -18.86
CA GLN A 6 -34.48 2.44 -18.63
C GLN A 6 -34.63 1.59 -17.37
N GLU A 7 -34.61 0.25 -17.52
CA GLU A 7 -34.69 -0.62 -16.34
C GLU A 7 -33.57 -0.26 -15.33
N PRO A 8 -33.88 -0.28 -14.01
CA PRO A 8 -32.85 -0.17 -12.99
C PRO A 8 -31.83 -1.29 -13.18
N ARG A 9 -30.62 -0.93 -13.63
CA ARG A 9 -29.54 -1.90 -13.74
C ARG A 9 -29.30 -2.50 -12.36
N PRO A 10 -29.16 -3.84 -12.25
CA PRO A 10 -28.94 -4.48 -10.96
C PRO A 10 -27.74 -3.83 -10.27
N PRO A 11 -27.75 -3.68 -8.93
CA PRO A 11 -26.59 -3.18 -8.20
C PRO A 11 -25.39 -4.02 -8.61
N PRO A 12 -24.20 -3.42 -8.79
CA PRO A 12 -23.01 -4.16 -9.18
C PRO A 12 -22.86 -5.35 -8.22
N GLN A 13 -23.03 -6.57 -8.74
CA GLN A 13 -22.76 -7.77 -7.98
C GLN A 13 -21.34 -7.64 -7.46
N ALA A 14 -21.21 -7.53 -6.13
CA ALA A 14 -19.91 -7.55 -5.50
C ALA A 14 -19.28 -8.88 -5.93
N PRO A 15 -18.15 -8.88 -6.65
CA PRO A 15 -17.47 -10.13 -6.89
C PRO A 15 -17.10 -10.67 -5.50
N LEU A 16 -17.14 -12.00 -5.38
CA LEU A 16 -16.74 -12.74 -4.19
C LEU A 16 -15.20 -12.99 -4.13
N PRO A 17 -14.27 -11.99 -4.13
CA PRO A 17 -12.89 -12.31 -3.80
C PRO A 17 -12.29 -11.41 -2.73
N TRP A 18 -13.02 -10.57 -1.99
CA TRP A 18 -12.40 -9.66 -0.98
C TRP A 18 -11.51 -10.36 0.05
N ILE A 19 -11.74 -11.66 0.31
CA ILE A 19 -10.90 -12.47 1.19
C ILE A 19 -9.47 -12.57 0.66
N LEU A 20 -9.26 -12.89 -0.62
CA LEU A 20 -7.93 -13.14 -1.19
C LEU A 20 -6.99 -11.92 -1.15
N PRO A 21 -7.37 -10.72 -1.62
CA PRO A 21 -6.58 -9.50 -1.48
C PRO A 21 -6.35 -9.09 -0.02
N SER A 22 -7.34 -9.31 0.87
CA SER A 22 -7.17 -9.05 2.30
C SER A 22 -6.16 -10.00 2.94
N LEU A 23 -6.07 -11.26 2.47
CA LEU A 23 -5.01 -12.19 2.85
C LEU A 23 -3.62 -11.71 2.42
N PHE A 24 -3.48 -11.10 1.24
CA PHE A 24 -2.19 -10.55 0.78
C PHE A 24 -1.72 -9.34 1.60
N ALA A 25 -2.63 -8.45 2.01
CA ALA A 25 -2.28 -7.36 2.92
C ALA A 25 -1.88 -7.88 4.31
N ALA A 26 -2.67 -8.80 4.88
CA ALA A 26 -2.36 -9.45 6.15
C ALA A 26 -1.01 -10.18 6.09
N PHE A 27 -0.70 -10.82 4.96
CA PHE A 27 0.57 -11.50 4.72
C PHE A 27 1.77 -10.56 4.87
N ASN A 28 1.73 -9.35 4.30
CA ASN A 28 2.85 -8.40 4.42
C ASN A 28 3.08 -7.93 5.87
N VAL A 29 2.00 -7.68 6.61
CA VAL A 29 2.09 -7.32 8.03
C VAL A 29 2.68 -8.47 8.84
N VAL A 30 2.21 -9.69 8.61
CA VAL A 30 2.73 -10.90 9.28
C VAL A 30 4.19 -11.12 8.97
N LEU A 31 4.61 -11.01 7.71
CA LEU A 31 6.03 -11.16 7.33
C LEU A 31 6.90 -10.10 8.02
N LEU A 32 6.47 -8.83 8.01
CA LEU A 32 7.24 -7.74 8.63
C LEU A 32 7.41 -7.99 10.14
N VAL A 33 6.33 -8.34 10.84
CA VAL A 33 6.37 -8.60 12.29
C VAL A 33 7.15 -9.87 12.61
N PHE A 34 6.97 -10.95 11.86
CA PHE A 34 7.65 -12.23 12.10
C PHE A 34 9.16 -12.12 11.86
N PHE A 35 9.58 -11.67 10.69
CA PHE A 35 11.01 -11.54 10.37
C PHE A 35 11.67 -10.42 11.19
N GLY A 36 10.96 -9.31 11.42
CA GLY A 36 11.41 -8.27 12.35
C GLY A 36 11.59 -8.81 13.76
N GLY A 37 10.63 -9.59 14.26
CA GLY A 37 10.71 -10.23 15.58
C GLY A 37 11.89 -11.17 15.72
N LEU A 38 12.14 -12.04 14.73
CA LEU A 38 13.33 -12.89 14.70
C LEU A 38 14.62 -12.08 14.69
N PHE A 39 14.68 -11.03 13.86
CA PHE A 39 15.83 -10.14 13.78
C PHE A 39 16.14 -9.46 15.13
N PHE A 40 15.11 -8.96 15.81
CA PHE A 40 15.27 -8.34 17.13
C PHE A 40 15.63 -9.36 18.23
N ALA A 41 15.05 -10.57 18.17
CA ALA A 41 15.27 -11.62 19.16
C ALA A 41 16.67 -12.23 19.10
N PHE A 42 17.30 -12.28 17.92
CA PHE A 42 18.58 -12.95 17.71
C PHE A 42 19.74 -11.96 17.44
N PRO A 43 20.01 -11.45 16.20
CA PRO A 43 21.12 -10.54 15.93
C PRO A 43 21.19 -9.31 16.84
N CYS A 44 20.07 -8.60 17.00
CA CYS A 44 20.03 -7.36 17.77
C CYS A 44 20.21 -7.59 19.27
N ARG A 45 19.58 -8.63 19.82
CA ARG A 45 19.75 -9.01 21.23
C ARG A 45 21.21 -9.32 21.53
N TRP A 46 21.86 -10.12 20.69
CA TRP A 46 23.28 -10.45 20.86
C TRP A 46 24.16 -9.19 20.76
N LEU A 47 23.94 -8.33 19.78
CA LEU A 47 24.70 -7.08 19.63
C LEU A 47 24.50 -6.15 20.84
N ALA A 48 23.27 -6.00 21.34
CA ALA A 48 22.97 -5.20 22.53
C ALA A 48 23.69 -5.71 23.78
N GLN A 49 23.70 -7.04 24.00
CA GLN A 49 24.40 -7.67 25.11
C GLN A 49 25.93 -7.46 25.05
N ASN A 50 26.48 -7.24 23.85
CA ASN A 50 27.89 -6.91 23.64
C ASN A 50 28.17 -5.39 23.61
N GLY A 51 27.17 -4.56 23.99
CA GLY A 51 27.32 -3.10 24.10
C GLY A 51 27.03 -2.31 22.82
N GLU A 52 26.70 -2.97 21.71
CA GLU A 52 26.48 -2.35 20.40
C GLU A 52 25.02 -1.89 20.22
N TRP A 53 24.55 -1.01 21.12
CA TRP A 53 23.14 -0.56 21.19
C TRP A 53 22.66 0.30 20.01
N ALA A 54 23.59 0.85 19.22
CA ALA A 54 23.22 1.69 18.08
C ALA A 54 22.41 0.92 17.02
N PHE A 55 22.78 -0.33 16.74
CA PHE A 55 22.08 -1.18 15.77
C PHE A 55 20.61 -1.43 16.11
N PRO A 56 20.24 -1.94 17.31
CA PRO A 56 18.85 -2.16 17.68
C PRO A 56 18.05 -0.87 17.79
N VAL A 57 18.64 0.25 18.24
CA VAL A 57 17.93 1.54 18.32
C VAL A 57 17.58 2.06 16.93
N ILE A 58 18.55 2.11 16.02
CA ILE A 58 18.32 2.62 14.65
C ILE A 58 17.32 1.72 13.91
N THR A 59 17.52 0.40 13.95
CA THR A 59 16.63 -0.54 13.26
C THR A 59 15.25 -0.59 13.90
N GLY A 60 15.14 -0.42 15.23
CA GLY A 60 13.87 -0.30 15.95
C GLY A 60 13.04 0.90 15.50
N LEU A 61 13.67 2.08 15.38
CA LEU A 61 13.00 3.28 14.87
C LEU A 61 12.53 3.11 13.42
N LEU A 62 13.38 2.52 12.57
CA LEU A 62 13.02 2.22 11.17
C LEU A 62 11.90 1.18 11.07
N PHE A 63 11.88 0.18 11.95
CA PHE A 63 10.80 -0.81 12.03
C PHE A 63 9.47 -0.15 12.39
N VAL A 64 9.44 0.67 13.45
CA VAL A 64 8.23 1.39 13.87
C VAL A 64 7.73 2.31 12.76
N LEU A 65 8.62 3.07 12.10
CA LEU A 65 8.26 3.90 10.96
C LEU A 65 7.66 3.08 9.81
N THR A 66 8.29 1.95 9.46
CA THR A 66 7.84 1.08 8.37
C THR A 66 6.50 0.42 8.69
N PHE A 67 6.33 -0.08 9.91
CA PHE A 67 5.09 -0.67 10.37
C PHE A 67 3.95 0.36 10.34
N PHE A 68 4.17 1.56 10.90
CA PHE A 68 3.17 2.61 10.89
C PHE A 68 2.81 3.08 9.48
N SER A 69 3.82 3.23 8.60
CA SER A 69 3.59 3.60 7.20
C SER A 69 2.80 2.54 6.44
N LEU A 70 3.08 1.25 6.69
CA LEU A 70 2.35 0.13 6.09
C LEU A 70 0.89 0.16 6.51
N ILE A 71 0.62 0.22 7.81
CA ILE A 71 -0.75 0.26 8.35
C ILE A 71 -1.49 1.50 7.84
N SER A 72 -0.86 2.67 7.88
CA SER A 72 -1.45 3.92 7.40
C SER A 72 -1.82 3.83 5.92
N LEU A 73 -0.97 3.24 5.08
CA LEU A 73 -1.26 3.09 3.66
C LEU A 73 -2.42 2.13 3.38
N ASN A 74 -2.49 1.00 4.10
CA ASN A 74 -3.59 0.03 3.98
C ASN A 74 -4.97 0.69 4.20
N PHE A 75 -5.07 1.62 5.16
CA PHE A 75 -6.33 2.27 5.53
C PHE A 75 -6.53 3.66 4.92
N SER A 76 -5.55 4.16 4.16
CA SER A 76 -5.64 5.50 3.55
C SER A 76 -6.66 5.57 2.41
N ASP A 77 -7.33 6.72 2.27
CA ASP A 77 -8.12 7.01 1.08
C ASP A 77 -7.18 7.31 -0.10
N PRO A 78 -7.25 6.57 -1.22
CA PRO A 78 -6.44 6.83 -2.40
C PRO A 78 -6.85 8.10 -3.18
N GLY A 79 -8.01 8.68 -2.88
CA GLY A 79 -8.64 9.71 -3.70
C GLY A 79 -9.85 9.18 -4.42
N ILE A 80 -10.75 8.50 -3.69
CA ILE A 80 -11.98 7.96 -4.25
C ILE A 80 -12.86 9.09 -4.74
N LEU A 81 -13.19 9.08 -6.03
CA LEU A 81 -14.18 9.97 -6.60
C LEU A 81 -15.56 9.32 -6.52
N HIS A 82 -16.41 9.93 -5.68
CA HIS A 82 -17.82 9.55 -5.58
C HIS A 82 -18.58 9.94 -6.84
N ARG A 83 -19.68 9.21 -7.10
CA ARG A 83 -20.56 9.40 -8.26
C ARG A 83 -20.99 10.87 -8.39
N GLY A 84 -20.83 11.44 -9.59
CA GLY A 84 -21.35 12.76 -9.96
C GLY A 84 -22.88 12.77 -10.07
N SER A 85 -23.51 13.95 -10.18
CA SER A 85 -24.98 14.06 -10.20
C SER A 85 -25.59 13.24 -11.35
N ASP A 86 -26.76 12.64 -11.09
CA ASP A 86 -27.47 11.81 -12.07
C ASP A 86 -27.94 12.61 -13.31
N ASP A 87 -27.80 13.94 -13.31
CA ASP A 87 -28.14 14.81 -14.45
C ASP A 87 -27.10 14.74 -15.58
N GLN A 88 -25.90 14.20 -15.33
CA GLN A 88 -24.86 14.05 -16.34
C GLN A 88 -25.00 12.70 -17.05
N GLY A 89 -25.74 12.68 -18.16
CA GLY A 89 -25.85 11.49 -19.00
C GLY A 89 -24.59 11.24 -19.86
N PRO A 90 -24.34 10.00 -20.32
CA PRO A 90 -23.19 9.64 -21.16
C PRO A 90 -23.15 10.34 -22.53
N MET A 91 -24.24 11.02 -22.91
CA MET A 91 -24.37 11.75 -24.17
C MET A 91 -23.89 13.21 -24.06
N MET A 92 -23.66 13.73 -22.85
CA MET A 92 -23.05 15.05 -22.68
C MET A 92 -21.54 14.96 -22.84
N VAL A 93 -20.96 15.82 -23.68
CA VAL A 93 -19.50 15.92 -23.81
C VAL A 93 -19.01 16.96 -22.81
N HIS A 94 -18.55 16.52 -21.65
CA HIS A 94 -17.86 17.41 -20.72
C HIS A 94 -16.44 17.68 -21.21
N VAL A 95 -16.08 18.96 -21.33
CA VAL A 95 -14.74 19.43 -21.70
C VAL A 95 -14.20 20.29 -20.58
N VAL A 96 -12.98 20.01 -20.13
CA VAL A 96 -12.24 20.84 -19.17
C VAL A 96 -11.00 21.41 -19.84
N TRP A 97 -10.73 22.67 -19.58
CA TRP A 97 -9.56 23.38 -20.09
C TRP A 97 -8.44 23.33 -19.05
N VAL A 98 -7.29 22.78 -19.42
CA VAL A 98 -6.08 22.73 -18.58
C VAL A 98 -4.92 23.27 -19.41
N ASN A 99 -4.24 24.31 -18.92
CA ASN A 99 -3.10 24.94 -19.62
C ASN A 99 -3.38 25.25 -21.11
N HIS A 100 -4.52 25.88 -21.39
CA HIS A 100 -4.98 26.23 -22.75
C HIS A 100 -5.23 25.03 -23.70
N ARG A 101 -5.32 23.81 -23.17
CA ARG A 101 -5.70 22.60 -23.92
C ARG A 101 -7.06 22.09 -23.44
N ALA A 102 -7.94 21.77 -24.39
CA ALA A 102 -9.25 21.19 -24.12
C ALA A 102 -9.13 19.66 -23.99
N PHE A 103 -9.56 19.12 -22.85
CA PHE A 103 -9.62 17.68 -22.60
C PHE A 103 -11.08 17.21 -22.54
N ARG A 104 -11.43 16.23 -23.37
CA ARG A 104 -12.75 15.57 -23.33
C ARG A 104 -12.78 14.54 -22.22
N LEU A 105 -13.68 14.71 -21.26
CA LEU A 105 -13.81 13.82 -20.12
C LEU A 105 -14.46 12.51 -20.54
N GLN A 106 -13.83 11.39 -20.16
CA GLN A 106 -14.31 10.06 -20.50
C GLN A 106 -15.36 9.59 -19.50
N TRP A 107 -16.51 9.13 -19.99
CA TRP A 107 -17.56 8.58 -19.15
C TRP A 107 -17.15 7.24 -18.50
N CYS A 108 -17.31 7.11 -17.19
CA CYS A 108 -17.22 5.83 -16.49
C CYS A 108 -18.60 5.18 -16.39
N ARG A 109 -18.81 4.04 -17.06
CA ARG A 109 -20.10 3.33 -17.05
C ARG A 109 -20.44 2.66 -15.71
N LYS A 110 -19.43 2.37 -14.88
CA LYS A 110 -19.57 1.69 -13.59
C LYS A 110 -19.91 2.66 -12.46
N CYS A 111 -19.20 3.78 -12.39
CA CYS A 111 -19.40 4.82 -11.37
C CYS A 111 -20.37 5.92 -11.83
N CYS A 112 -20.79 5.93 -13.10
CA CYS A 112 -21.77 6.85 -13.69
C CYS A 112 -21.40 8.34 -13.55
N PHE A 113 -20.18 8.71 -13.96
CA PHE A 113 -19.79 10.12 -14.08
C PHE A 113 -18.68 10.32 -15.11
N HIS A 114 -18.49 11.58 -15.54
CA HIS A 114 -17.38 11.99 -16.38
C HIS A 114 -16.08 12.05 -15.57
N ARG A 115 -15.12 11.20 -15.91
CA ARG A 115 -13.84 11.13 -15.22
C ARG A 115 -13.02 12.39 -15.51
N PRO A 116 -12.60 13.14 -14.49
CA PRO A 116 -11.60 14.19 -14.64
C PRO A 116 -10.33 13.65 -15.31
N PRO A 117 -9.47 14.52 -15.87
CA PRO A 117 -8.15 14.13 -16.33
C PRO A 117 -7.41 13.31 -15.28
N ARG A 118 -6.64 12.30 -15.71
CA ARG A 118 -5.82 11.42 -14.86
C ARG A 118 -6.60 10.54 -13.87
N THR A 119 -7.93 10.49 -13.96
CA THR A 119 -8.77 9.55 -13.19
C THR A 119 -8.90 8.21 -13.91
N TYR A 120 -8.75 7.10 -13.18
CA TYR A 120 -8.96 5.75 -13.70
C TYR A 120 -9.92 4.95 -12.82
N HIS A 121 -10.68 4.04 -13.44
CA HIS A 121 -11.57 3.13 -12.72
C HIS A 121 -10.82 1.83 -12.43
N CYS A 122 -10.57 1.55 -11.15
CA CYS A 122 -9.95 0.31 -10.71
C CYS A 122 -10.99 -0.83 -10.71
N PRO A 123 -10.88 -1.86 -11.58
CA PRO A 123 -11.86 -2.94 -11.61
C PRO A 123 -11.83 -3.83 -10.36
N TRP A 124 -10.68 -3.91 -9.69
CA TRP A 124 -10.51 -4.69 -8.46
C TRP A 124 -11.28 -4.09 -7.28
N CYS A 125 -11.19 -2.77 -7.10
CA CYS A 125 -11.88 -2.06 -6.03
C CYS A 125 -13.26 -1.54 -6.45
N ASN A 126 -13.59 -1.58 -7.75
CA ASN A 126 -14.81 -1.05 -8.35
C ASN A 126 -15.08 0.44 -8.01
N ILE A 127 -14.02 1.24 -8.01
CA ILE A 127 -14.04 2.68 -7.69
C ILE A 127 -13.24 3.46 -8.74
N CYS A 128 -13.59 4.73 -8.93
CA CYS A 128 -12.73 5.67 -9.65
C CYS A 128 -11.79 6.35 -8.66
N VAL A 129 -10.52 6.47 -9.02
CA VAL A 129 -9.48 7.10 -8.19
C VAL A 129 -8.84 8.25 -8.97
N GLU A 130 -8.72 9.41 -8.32
CA GLU A 130 -8.03 10.59 -8.84
C GLU A 130 -6.51 10.38 -8.87
N ASP A 131 -5.86 10.86 -9.93
CA ASP A 131 -4.44 10.60 -10.25
C ASP A 131 -4.04 9.16 -9.96
N PHE A 132 -4.82 8.22 -10.49
CA PHE A 132 -4.60 6.80 -10.28
C PHE A 132 -3.23 6.38 -10.79
N ASP A 133 -2.46 5.75 -9.91
CA ASP A 133 -1.17 5.14 -10.26
C ASP A 133 -1.37 3.64 -10.52
N HIS A 134 -1.72 2.88 -9.48
CA HIS A 134 -2.02 1.45 -9.61
C HIS A 134 -2.86 0.91 -8.45
N HIS A 135 -3.38 -0.32 -8.61
CA HIS A 135 -3.90 -1.10 -7.49
C HIS A 135 -2.80 -1.97 -6.91
N CYS A 136 -2.39 -1.69 -5.67
CA CYS A 136 -1.32 -2.42 -5.01
C CYS A 136 -1.89 -3.59 -4.20
N LYS A 137 -1.68 -4.81 -4.70
CA LYS A 137 -2.14 -6.05 -4.05
C LYS A 137 -1.48 -6.27 -2.69
N TRP A 138 -0.26 -5.75 -2.50
CA TRP A 138 0.53 -5.95 -1.28
C TRP A 138 -0.02 -5.16 -0.08
N VAL A 139 -0.71 -4.05 -0.33
CA VAL A 139 -1.36 -3.23 0.71
C VAL A 139 -2.87 -3.22 0.57
N ASN A 140 -3.40 -4.09 -0.31
CA ASN A 140 -4.81 -4.22 -0.63
C ASN A 140 -5.54 -2.87 -0.81
N ASN A 141 -4.88 -1.92 -1.47
CA ASN A 141 -5.40 -0.57 -1.64
C ASN A 141 -4.98 -0.01 -3.01
N CYS A 142 -5.77 0.92 -3.55
CA CYS A 142 -5.31 1.72 -4.68
C CYS A 142 -4.27 2.72 -4.21
N ILE A 143 -3.36 3.07 -5.11
CA ILE A 143 -2.43 4.18 -4.94
C ILE A 143 -2.88 5.28 -5.91
N GLY A 144 -3.13 6.47 -5.35
CA GLY A 144 -3.63 7.62 -6.08
C GLY A 144 -3.23 8.93 -5.42
N HIS A 145 -3.86 10.02 -5.83
CA HIS A 145 -3.49 11.37 -5.44
C HIS A 145 -3.29 11.55 -3.92
N ARG A 146 -4.23 11.04 -3.10
CA ARG A 146 -4.28 11.33 -1.65
C ARG A 146 -3.32 10.48 -0.80
N ASN A 147 -2.83 9.35 -1.32
CA ASN A 147 -1.97 8.44 -0.56
C ASN A 147 -0.61 8.14 -1.21
N PHE A 148 -0.33 8.71 -2.39
CA PHE A 148 0.95 8.52 -3.08
C PHE A 148 2.17 8.87 -2.22
N ARG A 149 2.10 9.94 -1.41
CA ARG A 149 3.18 10.30 -0.48
C ARG A 149 3.42 9.25 0.61
N LEU A 150 2.34 8.66 1.13
CA LEU A 150 2.44 7.58 2.11
C LEU A 150 3.03 6.31 1.48
N PHE A 151 2.69 6.02 0.22
CA PHE A 151 3.30 4.94 -0.54
C PHE A 151 4.81 5.15 -0.70
N MET A 152 5.25 6.35 -1.08
CA MET A 152 6.67 6.65 -1.19
C MET A 152 7.40 6.59 0.15
N LEU A 153 6.76 7.04 1.24
CA LEU A 153 7.31 6.93 2.59
C LEU A 153 7.48 5.45 2.98
N LEU A 154 6.48 4.60 2.73
CA LEU A 154 6.56 3.17 2.98
C LEU A 154 7.69 2.50 2.21
N VAL A 155 7.81 2.78 0.90
CA VAL A 155 8.87 2.20 0.07
C VAL A 155 10.25 2.62 0.58
N LEU A 156 10.43 3.91 0.87
CA LEU A 156 11.70 4.43 1.39
C LEU A 156 12.04 3.82 2.76
N SER A 157 11.10 3.82 3.71
CA SER A 157 11.34 3.27 5.05
C SER A 157 11.62 1.77 5.00
N LEU A 158 10.93 1.02 4.14
CA LEU A 158 11.14 -0.40 3.95
C LEU A 158 12.53 -0.69 3.36
N CYS A 159 13.00 0.10 2.38
CA CYS A 159 14.35 -0.01 1.83
C CYS A 159 15.40 0.27 2.90
N LEU A 160 15.24 1.34 3.68
CA LEU A 160 16.16 1.70 4.76
C LEU A 160 16.18 0.63 5.87
N PHE A 161 15.02 0.15 6.30
CA PHE A 161 14.91 -0.92 7.29
C PHE A 161 15.58 -2.21 6.80
N SER A 162 15.28 -2.63 5.57
CA SER A 162 15.84 -3.86 4.99
C SER A 162 17.36 -3.75 4.80
N GLY A 163 17.86 -2.60 4.35
CA GLY A 163 19.30 -2.34 4.24
C GLY A 163 20.01 -2.35 5.58
N ALA A 164 19.44 -1.68 6.58
CA ALA A 164 20.00 -1.67 7.94
C ALA A 164 19.97 -3.07 8.58
N MET A 165 18.91 -3.84 8.36
CA MET A 165 18.79 -5.23 8.78
C MET A 165 19.89 -6.09 8.14
N LEU A 166 20.10 -5.99 6.82
CA LEU A 166 21.15 -6.70 6.11
C LEU A 166 22.54 -6.39 6.68
N VAL A 167 22.87 -5.10 6.84
CA VAL A 167 24.16 -4.67 7.41
C VAL A 167 24.33 -5.21 8.84
N THR A 168 23.30 -5.12 9.67
CA THR A 168 23.34 -5.63 11.05
C THR A 168 23.56 -7.14 11.09
N CYS A 169 22.88 -7.90 10.22
CA CYS A 169 23.07 -9.34 10.11
C CYS A 169 24.48 -9.70 9.65
N LEU A 170 25.05 -8.96 8.69
CA LEU A 170 26.44 -9.17 8.25
C LEU A 170 27.43 -8.88 9.40
N VAL A 171 27.23 -7.79 10.14
CA VAL A 171 28.05 -7.47 11.33
C VAL A 171 27.95 -8.58 12.36
N TYR A 172 26.74 -9.05 12.68
CA TYR A 172 26.52 -10.16 13.60
C TYR A 172 27.26 -11.42 13.15
N LEU A 173 27.14 -11.82 11.88
CA LEU A 173 27.84 -12.99 11.33
C LEU A 173 29.36 -12.83 11.44
N VAL A 174 29.92 -11.70 10.99
CA VAL A 174 31.37 -11.41 11.06
C VAL A 174 31.89 -11.47 12.50
N ARG A 175 31.13 -10.96 13.47
CA ARG A 175 31.53 -10.94 14.89
C ARG A 175 31.37 -12.31 15.57
N THR A 176 30.54 -13.20 15.02
CA THR A 176 30.28 -14.53 15.57
C THR A 176 31.02 -15.67 14.87
N THR A 177 31.66 -15.42 13.72
CA THR A 177 32.41 -16.44 12.96
C THR A 177 33.49 -17.17 13.76
N HIS A 178 34.12 -16.47 14.71
CA HIS A 178 35.19 -17.01 15.54
C HIS A 178 34.68 -17.75 16.80
N LEU A 179 33.40 -17.64 17.10
CA LEU A 179 32.81 -18.31 18.26
C LEU A 179 32.42 -19.75 17.88
N PRO A 180 32.76 -20.77 18.69
CA PRO A 180 32.25 -22.10 18.47
C PRO A 180 30.72 -22.07 18.58
N PHE A 181 30.02 -22.67 17.61
CA PHE A 181 28.57 -22.77 17.64
C PHE A 181 28.14 -23.60 18.86
N SER A 182 27.67 -22.92 19.92
CA SER A 182 27.14 -23.52 21.13
C SER A 182 25.67 -23.12 21.24
N ILE A 183 24.78 -24.11 21.13
CA ILE A 183 23.33 -23.92 21.20
C ILE A 183 22.91 -23.31 22.55
N ASP A 184 23.69 -23.55 23.61
CA ASP A 184 23.42 -23.07 24.97
C ASP A 184 23.41 -21.53 25.08
N LYS A 185 24.16 -20.84 24.20
CA LYS A 185 24.16 -19.36 24.16
C LYS A 185 23.08 -18.75 23.27
N ALA A 186 22.53 -19.52 22.33
CA ALA A 186 21.47 -19.03 21.44
C ALA A 186 20.09 -18.99 22.14
N ILE A 187 19.94 -19.74 23.23
CA ILE A 187 18.69 -19.90 23.99
C ILE A 187 18.70 -19.06 25.29
N ALA A 188 19.88 -18.68 25.80
CA ALA A 188 20.03 -17.90 27.03
C ALA A 188 19.68 -16.41 26.89
#